data_AF-A0A8S3E732-F1
#
_entry.id   AF-A0A8S3E732-F1
#
_cell.length_a   1.000
_cell.length_b   1.000
_cell.length_c   1.000
_cell.angle_alpha   90.00
_cell.angle_beta   90.00
_cell.angle_gamma   90.00
#
_symmetry.space_group_name_H-M   'P 1'
#
loop_
_entity.id
_entity.type
_entity.pdbx_description
1 polymer ?
#
loop_
_entity_poly.entity_id
_entity_poly.type
_entity_poly.pdbx_seq_one_letter_code
_entity_poly.pdbx_strand_id
1 'polypeptide(L)'
;MVQTRRRKRGKVYLHDVNRKRLWVKEKRKREVRVRHCPLIRSNWEAKLSVPTNYREFALVHDIKKSFPIPKTKDLVNPKNLEKFIKQQQEISDNDDD
;
A
#
# COMPACT_ATOMS: atom_id res chain seq x y z
N MET A 1 33.44 -15.40 21.78
CA MET A 1 33.04 -14.16 21.06
C MET A 1 32.03 -13.42 21.92
N VAL A 2 32.32 -12.19 22.34
CA VAL A 2 31.36 -11.37 23.10
C VAL A 2 30.48 -10.60 22.11
N GLN A 3 29.18 -10.92 22.06
CA GLN A 3 28.22 -10.18 21.24
C GLN A 3 28.01 -8.79 21.85
N THR A 4 28.48 -7.75 21.17
CA THR A 4 28.26 -6.37 21.60
C THR A 4 26.78 -6.00 21.41
N ARG A 5 26.08 -5.71 22.51
CA ARG A 5 24.66 -5.30 22.47
C ARG A 5 24.51 -4.02 21.64
N ARG A 6 23.67 -4.05 20.59
CA ARG A 6 23.32 -2.84 19.81
C ARG A 6 22.76 -1.78 20.75
N ARG A 7 23.47 -0.67 20.91
CA ARG A 7 22.99 0.49 21.68
C ARG A 7 21.78 1.11 20.97
N LYS A 8 20.69 1.35 21.70
CA LYS A 8 19.52 2.05 21.18
C LYS A 8 19.93 3.48 20.83
N ARG A 9 19.71 3.92 19.58
CA ARG A 9 19.94 5.32 19.19
C ARG A 9 19.00 6.23 19.98
N GLY A 10 19.50 7.39 20.41
CA GLY A 10 18.72 8.41 21.10
C GLY A 10 17.57 8.93 20.23
N LYS A 11 16.55 9.52 20.87
CA LYS A 11 15.46 10.19 20.13
C LYS A 11 16.04 11.38 19.37
N VAL A 12 15.88 11.39 18.05
CA VAL A 12 16.24 12.53 17.19
C VAL A 12 14.97 13.33 16.92
N TYR A 13 14.94 14.59 17.37
CA TYR A 13 13.83 15.49 17.08
C TYR A 13 14.06 16.13 15.70
N LEU A 14 13.07 16.00 14.82
CA LEU A 14 13.08 16.62 13.49
C LEU A 14 12.58 18.05 13.60
N HIS A 15 13.48 19.00 13.86
CA HIS A 15 13.13 20.42 14.05
C HIS A 15 12.63 21.09 12.77
N ASP A 16 13.06 20.62 11.60
CA ASP A 16 12.64 21.18 10.30
C ASP A 16 11.24 20.73 9.85
N VAL A 17 10.70 19.70 10.51
CA VAL A 17 9.44 19.11 10.11
C VAL A 17 8.28 19.79 10.83
N ASN A 18 7.59 20.67 10.11
CA ASN A 18 6.36 21.27 10.60
C ASN A 18 5.21 20.24 10.58
N ARG A 19 5.01 19.55 11.71
CA ARG A 19 3.98 18.52 11.89
C ARG A 19 2.56 19.05 11.66
N LYS A 20 2.28 20.30 12.03
CA LYS A 20 0.97 20.95 11.80
C LYS A 20 0.67 21.06 10.30
N ARG A 21 1.66 21.48 9.49
CA ARG A 21 1.51 21.56 8.02
C ARG A 21 1.31 20.17 7.39
N LEU A 22 2.01 19.15 7.87
CA LEU A 22 1.82 17.77 7.39
C LEU A 22 0.41 17.25 7.68
N TRP A 23 -0.10 17.48 8.89
CA TRP A 23 -1.45 17.10 9.27
C TRP A 23 -2.52 17.78 8.40
N VAL A 24 -2.38 19.08 8.14
CA VAL A 24 -3.30 19.81 7.23
C VAL A 24 -3.24 19.25 5.80
N LYS A 25 -2.03 18.97 5.29
CA LYS A 25 -1.86 18.34 3.96
C LYS A 25 -2.54 16.97 3.91
N GLU A 26 -2.45 16.19 4.98
CA GLU A 26 -3.05 14.87 5.05
C GLU A 26 -4.58 14.92 5.11
N LYS A 27 -5.15 15.80 5.95
CA LYS A 27 -6.60 16.04 5.98
C LYS A 27 -7.16 16.41 4.61
N ARG A 28 -6.51 17.35 3.92
CA ARG A 28 -6.94 17.81 2.59
C ARG A 28 -6.96 16.67 1.56
N LYS A 29 -5.98 15.76 1.60
CA LYS A 29 -5.92 14.60 0.70
C LYS A 29 -7.08 13.63 0.94
N ARG A 30 -7.55 13.48 2.19
CA ARG A 30 -8.68 12.61 2.54
C ARG A 30 -9.98 13.17 1.99
N GLU A 31 -10.22 14.47 2.19
CA GLU A 31 -11.44 15.15 1.71
C GLU A 31 -11.57 15.13 0.19
N VAL A 32 -10.47 15.35 -0.54
CA VAL A 32 -10.49 15.39 -2.01
C VAL A 32 -10.86 14.05 -2.62
N ARG A 33 -10.42 12.92 -2.04
CA ARG A 33 -10.65 11.58 -2.61
C ARG A 33 -12.09 11.12 -2.53
N VAL A 34 -12.82 11.57 -1.52
CA VAL A 34 -14.18 11.11 -1.23
C VAL A 34 -15.23 12.15 -1.61
N ARG A 35 -14.81 13.30 -2.16
CA ARG A 35 -15.68 14.44 -2.48
C ARG A 35 -16.82 14.07 -3.43
N HIS A 36 -16.58 13.17 -4.38
CA HIS A 36 -17.49 12.86 -5.46
C HIS A 36 -18.53 11.78 -5.12
N CYS A 37 -18.33 11.00 -4.05
CA CYS A 37 -19.23 9.90 -3.69
C CYS A 37 -19.83 10.14 -2.30
N PRO A 38 -21.11 10.57 -2.19
CA PRO A 38 -21.76 10.85 -0.92
C PRO A 38 -21.79 9.67 0.06
N LEU A 39 -21.99 8.45 -0.44
CA LEU A 39 -22.08 7.22 0.36
C LEU A 39 -20.73 6.87 1.03
N ILE A 40 -19.65 6.94 0.26
CA ILE A 40 -18.31 6.68 0.81
C ILE A 40 -17.97 7.80 1.80
N ARG A 41 -18.43 9.03 1.55
CA ARG A 41 -18.18 10.18 2.43
C ARG A 41 -18.88 10.05 3.78
N SER A 42 -20.14 9.61 3.80
CA SER A 42 -20.88 9.43 5.06
C SER A 42 -20.27 8.35 5.94
N ASN A 43 -19.70 7.31 5.33
CA ASN A 43 -19.15 6.17 6.05
C ASN A 43 -17.62 6.27 6.26
N TRP A 44 -17.00 7.41 5.89
CA TRP A 44 -15.55 7.57 5.96
C TRP A 44 -15.06 7.82 7.39
N GLU A 45 -14.39 6.83 7.99
CA GLU A 45 -13.79 6.99 9.32
C GLU A 45 -12.51 7.85 9.27
N ALA A 46 -12.47 8.94 10.05
CA ALA A 46 -11.37 9.90 10.01
C ALA A 46 -10.12 9.42 10.78
N LYS A 47 -10.27 8.48 11.71
CA LYS A 47 -9.15 7.95 12.51
C LYS A 47 -8.34 6.91 11.74
N LEU A 48 -8.97 6.20 10.82
CA LEU A 48 -8.35 5.13 10.07
C LEU A 48 -7.49 5.66 8.92
N SER A 49 -6.56 4.80 8.48
CA SER A 49 -5.71 5.09 7.33
C SER A 49 -6.51 4.96 6.03
N VAL A 50 -6.10 5.70 5.00
CA VAL A 50 -6.81 5.67 3.71
C VAL A 50 -6.91 4.23 3.14
N PRO A 51 -5.83 3.42 3.08
CA PRO A 51 -5.93 2.03 2.65
C PRO A 51 -6.88 1.18 3.50
N THR A 52 -6.92 1.42 4.82
CA THR A 52 -7.82 0.69 5.72
C THR A 52 -9.28 0.97 5.39
N ASN A 53 -9.65 2.24 5.20
CA ASN A 53 -11.02 2.61 4.81
C ASN A 53 -11.41 1.98 3.47
N TYR A 54 -10.54 2.05 2.46
CA TYR A 54 -10.83 1.39 1.19
C TYR A 54 -11.05 -0.11 1.37
N ARG A 55 -10.25 -0.79 2.20
CA ARG A 55 -10.41 -2.22 2.49
C ARG A 55 -11.75 -2.53 3.18
N GLU A 56 -12.20 -1.69 4.10
CA GLU A 56 -13.52 -1.84 4.76
C GLU A 56 -14.68 -1.71 3.77
N PHE A 57 -14.52 -0.89 2.74
CA PHE A 57 -15.48 -0.78 1.63
C PHE A 57 -15.32 -1.86 0.55
N ALA A 58 -14.46 -2.86 0.75
CA ALA A 58 -14.08 -3.83 -0.28
C ALA A 58 -13.56 -3.16 -1.57
N LEU A 59 -12.95 -1.98 -1.45
CA LEU A 59 -12.38 -1.21 -2.53
C LEU A 59 -10.85 -1.31 -2.51
N VAL A 60 -10.28 -1.18 -3.69
CA VAL A 60 -8.84 -1.18 -3.89
C VAL A 60 -8.29 0.24 -3.78
N HIS A 61 -7.29 0.42 -2.90
CA HIS A 61 -6.64 1.73 -2.71
C HIS A 61 -5.69 2.13 -3.86
N ASP A 62 -4.90 1.17 -4.37
CA ASP A 62 -3.92 1.39 -5.45
C ASP A 62 -4.13 0.37 -6.56
N ILE A 63 -4.69 0.85 -7.67
CA ILE A 63 -5.05 0.02 -8.83
C ILE A 63 -3.79 -0.61 -9.45
N LYS A 64 -2.68 0.12 -9.52
CA LYS A 64 -1.46 -0.36 -10.19
C LYS A 64 -0.78 -1.49 -9.44
N LYS A 65 -0.97 -1.55 -8.12
CA LYS A 65 -0.39 -2.59 -7.26
C LYS A 65 -1.25 -3.85 -7.20
N SER A 66 -2.57 -3.66 -7.15
CA SER A 66 -3.54 -4.76 -7.10
C SER A 66 -3.69 -5.44 -8.46
N PHE A 67 -3.71 -4.65 -9.53
CA PHE A 67 -3.80 -5.12 -10.91
C PHE A 67 -2.53 -4.69 -11.66
N PRO A 68 -1.40 -5.38 -11.44
CA PRO A 68 -0.17 -5.06 -12.14
C PRO A 68 -0.33 -5.38 -13.63
N ILE A 69 -0.43 -4.34 -14.45
CA ILE A 69 -0.42 -4.48 -15.90
C ILE A 69 1.02 -4.73 -16.34
N PRO A 70 1.33 -5.88 -16.98
CA PRO A 70 2.69 -6.18 -17.41
C PRO A 70 3.15 -5.17 -18.47
N LYS A 71 4.40 -4.72 -18.39
CA LYS A 71 4.98 -3.87 -19.44
C LYS A 71 5.48 -4.74 -20.58
N THR A 72 5.60 -4.17 -21.77
CA THR A 72 6.12 -4.86 -22.96
C THR A 72 7.48 -5.51 -22.71
N LYS A 73 8.34 -4.87 -21.91
CA LYS A 73 9.65 -5.41 -21.52
C LYS A 73 9.55 -6.65 -20.63
N ASP A 74 8.50 -6.74 -19.82
CA ASP A 74 8.28 -7.88 -18.92
C ASP A 74 7.80 -9.11 -19.71
N LEU A 75 7.09 -8.89 -20.82
CA LEU A 75 6.62 -9.95 -21.73
C LEU A 75 7.78 -10.57 -22.54
N VAL A 76 8.82 -9.80 -22.85
CA VAL A 76 9.95 -10.24 -23.68
C VAL A 76 11.10 -10.82 -22.82
N ASN A 77 11.07 -10.62 -21.50
CA ASN A 77 12.13 -11.12 -20.62
C ASN A 77 11.88 -12.59 -20.23
N PRO A 78 12.72 -13.55 -20.66
CA PRO A 78 12.51 -14.97 -20.40
C PRO A 78 12.45 -15.29 -18.89
N LYS A 79 13.22 -14.58 -18.06
CA LYS A 79 13.23 -14.79 -16.59
C LYS A 79 11.93 -14.41 -15.89
N ASN A 80 11.16 -13.49 -16.48
CA ASN A 80 9.87 -13.07 -15.92
C ASN A 80 8.75 -14.00 -16.40
N LEU A 81 8.86 -14.53 -17.61
CA LEU A 81 7.92 -15.50 -18.17
C LEU A 81 7.92 -16.80 -17.38
N GLU A 82 9.11 -17.34 -17.05
CA GLU A 82 9.25 -18.55 -16.23
C GLU A 82 8.60 -18.40 -14.84
N LYS A 83 8.69 -17.20 -14.23
CA LYS A 83 8.07 -16.92 -12.93
C LYS A 83 6.56 -16.87 -13.01
N PHE A 84 6.01 -16.28 -14.07
CA PHE A 84 4.56 -16.23 -14.30
C PHE A 84 3.97 -17.63 -14.49
N ILE A 85 4.64 -18.49 -15.26
CA ILE A 85 4.21 -19.87 -15.49
C ILE A 85 4.21 -20.66 -14.16
N LYS A 86 5.27 -20.54 -13.35
CA LYS A 86 5.32 -21.18 -12.03
C LYS A 86 4.24 -20.69 -11.08
N GLN A 87 3.96 -19.39 -11.03
CA GLN A 87 2.89 -18.85 -10.20
C GLN A 87 1.51 -19.36 -10.62
N GLN A 88 1.25 -19.56 -11.91
CA GLN A 88 -0.02 -20.12 -12.36
C GLN A 88 -0.17 -21.61 -12.01
N GLN A 89 0.92 -22.38 -12.07
CA GLN A 89 0.93 -23.78 -11.64
C GLN A 89 0.69 -23.92 -10.12
N GLU A 90 1.34 -23.09 -9.31
CA GLU A 90 1.11 -23.09 -7.85
C GLU A 90 -0.33 -22.70 -7.47
N ILE A 91 -0.99 -21.84 -8.25
CA ILE A 91 -2.39 -21.48 -8.01
C ILE A 91 -3.32 -22.64 -8.40
N SER A 92 -3.09 -23.31 -9.54
CA SER A 92 -3.92 -24.46 -9.94
C SER A 92 -3.81 -25.63 -8.96
N ASP A 93 -2.61 -25.89 -8.45
CA ASP A 93 -2.36 -27.03 -7.55
C ASP A 93 -2.98 -26.82 -6.15
N ASN A 94 -3.27 -25.57 -5.74
CA ASN A 94 -3.93 -25.26 -4.47
C ASN A 94 -5.47 -25.21 -4.56
N ASP A 95 -6.05 -25.16 -5.77
CA ASP A 95 -7.51 -25.16 -5.96
C ASP A 95 -8.09 -26.59 -6.08
N ASP A 96 -7.23 -27.62 -6.11
CA ASP A 96 -7.57 -29.05 -6.20
C ASP A 96 -7.53 -29.80 -4.83
N ASP A 97 -7.30 -29.10 -3.70
CA ASP A 97 -7.35 -29.60 -2.31
C ASP A 97 -8.49 -28.93 -1.49
#